data_AF-A0ABD2FJF0-F1
#
_entry.id   AF-A0ABD2FJF0-F1
#
_cell.length_a   1.000
_cell.length_b   1.000
_cell.length_c   1.000
_cell.angle_alpha   90.00
_cell.angle_beta   90.00
_cell.angle_gamma   90.00
#
_symmetry.space_group_name_H-M   'P 1'
#
loop_
_entity.id
_entity.type
_entity.pdbx_description
1 polymer ?
#
loop_
_entity_poly.entity_id
_entity_poly.type
_entity_poly.pdbx_seq_one_letter_code
_entity_poly.pdbx_strand_id
1 'polypeptide(L)'
;MAEERRRSKEENAAAADKAARKDVKRFLADGDEDLELESGAEDEFVPVQTLLCSEDQKEIIEGVILAIRGEGDPDTQLGDSSVRTRRTPDINCDASSIGDLISWSEGVSEPPLTCLLSTSEVKNVIKTPMEVLNWPCHTQSIERVVKMVTEASAKYFSQEKRDGGIRVQETSRRPAGD
;
A
#
# COMPACT_ATOMS: atom_id res chain seq x y z
N MET A 1 -0.11 -5.88 45.66
CA MET A 1 1.16 -5.86 44.88
C MET A 1 1.04 -6.44 43.47
N ALA A 2 0.82 -7.74 43.25
CA ALA A 2 0.75 -8.29 41.88
C ALA A 2 -0.58 -7.98 41.15
N GLU A 3 -1.69 -8.00 41.89
CA GLU A 3 -3.05 -7.80 41.35
C GLU A 3 -3.33 -6.32 41.00
N GLU A 4 -2.85 -5.38 41.83
CA GLU A 4 -2.90 -3.94 41.55
C GLU A 4 -2.10 -3.55 40.29
N ARG A 5 -0.95 -4.21 40.06
CA ARG A 5 -0.15 -3.98 38.84
C ARG A 5 -0.86 -4.50 37.59
N ARG A 6 -1.63 -5.59 37.70
CA ARG A 6 -2.44 -6.11 36.59
C ARG A 6 -3.59 -5.16 36.26
N ARG A 7 -4.31 -4.69 37.28
CA ARG A 7 -5.40 -3.72 37.12
C ARG A 7 -4.92 -2.39 36.54
N SER A 8 -3.78 -1.87 37.02
CA SER A 8 -3.15 -0.67 36.46
C SER A 8 -2.72 -0.84 35.00
N LYS A 9 -2.27 -2.04 34.61
CA LYS A 9 -1.87 -2.33 33.22
C LYS A 9 -3.08 -2.45 32.29
N GLU A 10 -4.18 -3.05 32.76
CA GLU A 10 -5.45 -3.14 32.03
C GLU A 10 -6.12 -1.77 31.88
N GLU A 11 -6.11 -0.93 32.93
CA GLU A 11 -6.63 0.45 32.87
C GLU A 11 -5.83 1.33 31.91
N ASN A 12 -4.49 1.20 31.89
CA ASN A 12 -3.63 1.91 30.93
C ASN A 12 -3.83 1.42 29.48
N ALA A 13 -4.05 0.12 29.26
CA ALA A 13 -4.34 -0.42 27.93
C ALA A 13 -5.71 0.06 27.41
N ALA A 14 -6.73 0.10 28.27
CA ALA A 14 -8.05 0.62 27.94
C ALA A 14 -8.02 2.14 27.65
N ALA A 15 -7.20 2.89 28.38
CA ALA A 15 -6.98 4.31 28.12
C ALA A 15 -6.29 4.56 26.77
N ALA A 16 -5.32 3.72 26.39
CA ALA A 16 -4.63 3.80 25.11
C ALA A 16 -5.56 3.48 23.92
N ASP A 17 -6.40 2.43 24.02
CA ASP A 17 -7.40 2.11 22.98
C ASP A 17 -8.45 3.23 22.84
N LYS A 18 -8.87 3.84 23.95
CA LYS A 18 -9.80 4.98 23.93
C LYS A 18 -9.18 6.23 23.32
N ALA A 19 -7.88 6.47 23.55
CA ALA A 19 -7.14 7.57 22.93
C ALA A 19 -7.00 7.36 21.42
N ALA A 20 -6.58 6.17 20.99
CA ALA A 20 -6.46 5.82 19.56
C ALA A 20 -7.80 5.97 18.82
N ARG A 21 -8.91 5.53 19.43
CA ARG A 21 -10.26 5.72 18.85
C ARG A 21 -10.67 7.18 18.74
N LYS A 22 -10.26 8.03 19.70
CA LYS A 22 -10.54 9.46 19.66
C LYS A 22 -9.75 10.14 18.54
N ASP A 23 -8.50 9.75 18.34
CA ASP A 23 -7.65 10.31 17.29
C ASP A 23 -8.11 9.90 15.89
N VAL A 24 -8.54 8.64 15.70
CA VAL A 24 -9.18 8.20 14.45
C VAL A 24 -10.47 8.97 14.19
N LYS A 25 -11.28 9.22 15.23
CA LYS A 25 -12.55 9.95 15.08
C LYS A 25 -12.34 11.43 14.80
N ARG A 26 -11.23 12.01 15.28
CA ARG A 26 -10.80 13.37 14.96
C ARG A 26 -10.28 13.45 13.52
N PHE A 27 -9.46 12.49 13.09
CA PHE A 27 -8.98 12.38 11.71
C PHE A 27 -10.14 12.26 10.70
N LEU A 28 -11.23 11.58 11.08
CA LEU A 28 -12.45 11.48 10.25
C LEU A 28 -13.36 12.71 10.32
N ALA A 29 -13.21 13.58 11.33
CA ALA A 29 -14.03 14.78 11.53
C ALA A 29 -13.36 16.05 10.98
N ASP A 30 -12.02 16.09 10.99
CA ASP A 30 -11.19 17.19 10.49
C ASP A 30 -10.81 16.98 9.00
N GLY A 31 -11.57 16.16 8.26
CA GLY A 31 -11.40 16.01 6.82
C GLY A 31 -11.81 17.30 6.11
N ASP A 32 -10.86 18.21 5.94
CA ASP A 32 -11.00 19.44 5.16
C ASP A 32 -11.60 19.12 3.79
N GLU A 33 -12.71 19.79 3.45
CA GLU A 33 -13.46 19.61 2.19
C GLU A 33 -12.74 20.20 0.95
N ASP A 34 -11.50 20.67 1.09
CA ASP A 34 -10.72 21.29 0.00
C ASP A 34 -9.46 20.49 -0.37
N LEU A 35 -9.54 19.16 -0.34
CA LEU A 35 -8.62 18.34 -1.12
C LEU A 35 -9.06 18.41 -2.58
N GLU A 36 -8.54 19.42 -3.30
CA GLU A 36 -8.49 19.36 -4.76
C GLU A 36 -7.88 18.01 -5.13
N LEU A 37 -8.74 17.12 -5.64
CA LEU A 37 -8.32 15.85 -6.23
C LEU A 37 -7.49 16.21 -7.46
N GLU A 38 -6.19 16.42 -7.27
CA GLU A 38 -5.24 16.29 -8.34
C GLU A 38 -5.46 14.92 -8.95
N SER A 39 -6.03 14.91 -10.15
CA SER A 39 -6.19 13.72 -10.96
C SER A 39 -4.80 13.25 -11.39
N GLY A 40 -4.11 12.54 -10.50
CA GLY A 40 -2.70 12.25 -10.65
C GLY A 40 -2.27 11.07 -9.80
N ALA A 41 -2.30 9.88 -10.41
CA ALA A 41 -1.37 8.79 -10.13
C ALA A 41 -1.33 8.20 -8.70
N GLU A 42 -2.34 7.41 -8.33
CA GLU A 42 -2.30 6.61 -7.09
C GLU A 42 -2.47 5.09 -7.32
N ASP A 43 -2.25 4.59 -8.55
CA ASP A 43 -2.11 3.15 -8.77
C ASP A 43 -0.66 2.85 -9.22
N GLU A 44 0.26 2.85 -8.26
CA GLU A 44 1.60 2.28 -8.41
C GLU A 44 1.48 0.77 -8.10
N PHE A 45 1.17 -0.03 -9.11
CA PHE A 45 1.31 -1.48 -9.00
C PHE A 45 2.81 -1.80 -9.05
N VAL A 46 3.45 -1.93 -7.88
CA VAL A 46 4.89 -2.23 -7.76
C VAL A 46 5.09 -3.67 -7.29
N PRO A 47 4.95 -4.67 -8.18
CA PRO A 47 5.10 -6.07 -7.80
C PRO A 47 6.50 -6.37 -7.25
N VAL A 48 7.53 -5.65 -7.70
CA VAL A 48 8.91 -5.80 -7.17
C VAL A 48 8.97 -5.52 -5.65
N GLN A 49 8.29 -4.47 -5.18
CA GLN A 49 8.27 -4.10 -3.76
C GLN A 49 7.52 -5.14 -2.92
N THR A 50 6.38 -5.62 -3.43
CA THR A 50 5.59 -6.67 -2.77
C THR A 50 6.40 -7.94 -2.61
N LEU A 51 7.15 -8.30 -3.65
CA LEU A 51 7.97 -9.50 -3.64
C LEU A 51 9.17 -9.36 -2.71
N LEU A 52 9.67 -8.13 -2.45
CA LEU A 52 10.89 -7.91 -1.67
C LEU A 52 10.79 -8.50 -0.26
N CYS A 53 9.56 -8.60 0.24
CA CYS A 53 9.20 -9.18 1.53
C CYS A 53 8.73 -10.64 1.46
N SER A 54 8.67 -11.25 0.27
CA SER A 54 8.27 -12.66 0.08
C SER A 54 9.45 -13.59 0.37
N GLU A 55 9.19 -14.75 0.98
CA GLU A 55 10.23 -15.77 1.21
C GLU A 55 10.58 -16.54 -0.08
N ASP A 56 9.60 -16.73 -0.97
CA ASP A 56 9.69 -17.68 -2.08
C ASP A 56 10.25 -17.08 -3.38
N GLN A 57 10.26 -15.75 -3.51
CA GLN A 57 10.54 -15.07 -4.79
C GLN A 57 11.72 -14.08 -4.71
N LYS A 58 12.56 -14.20 -3.69
CA LYS A 58 13.71 -13.31 -3.46
C LYS A 58 14.73 -13.33 -4.61
N GLU A 59 14.98 -14.49 -5.18
CA GLU A 59 15.96 -14.68 -6.26
C GLU A 59 15.57 -13.93 -7.53
N ILE A 60 14.27 -13.91 -7.85
CA ILE A 60 13.74 -13.18 -9.03
C ILE A 60 14.01 -11.69 -8.86
N ILE A 61 13.72 -11.15 -7.68
CA ILE A 61 13.87 -9.72 -7.37
C ILE A 61 15.32 -9.32 -7.33
N GLU A 62 16.17 -10.14 -6.69
CA GLU A 62 17.61 -9.90 -6.68
C GLU A 62 18.11 -9.79 -8.12
N GLY A 63 17.75 -10.76 -8.97
CA GLY A 63 18.09 -10.76 -10.38
C GLY A 63 17.60 -9.50 -11.10
N VAL A 64 16.35 -9.10 -10.88
CA VAL A 64 15.75 -7.91 -11.49
C VAL A 64 16.45 -6.62 -11.05
N ILE A 65 16.66 -6.42 -9.75
CA ILE A 65 17.31 -5.19 -9.24
C ILE A 65 18.76 -5.11 -9.71
N LEU A 66 19.50 -6.23 -9.65
CA LEU A 66 20.87 -6.27 -10.15
C LEU A 66 20.95 -6.03 -11.66
N ALA A 67 19.99 -6.55 -12.44
CA ALA A 67 19.92 -6.28 -13.88
C ALA A 67 19.63 -4.81 -14.19
N ILE A 68 18.76 -4.16 -13.41
CA ILE A 68 18.45 -2.72 -13.57
C ILE A 68 19.68 -1.86 -13.24
N ARG A 69 20.42 -2.20 -12.18
CA ARG A 69 21.61 -1.45 -11.75
C ARG A 69 22.79 -1.64 -12.69
N GLY A 70 22.92 -2.81 -13.31
CA GLY A 70 24.02 -3.15 -14.22
C GLY A 70 25.37 -3.31 -13.51
N GLU A 71 26.46 -3.29 -14.27
CA GLU A 71 27.82 -3.42 -13.72
C GLU A 71 28.25 -2.15 -12.98
N GLY A 72 28.74 -2.30 -11.74
CA GLY A 72 29.19 -1.19 -10.91
C GLY A 72 29.90 -1.67 -9.64
N ASP A 73 30.48 -0.72 -8.90
CA ASP A 73 31.09 -0.99 -7.59
C ASP A 73 29.98 -1.26 -6.56
N PRO A 74 29.91 -2.47 -5.97
CA PRO A 74 28.77 -2.88 -5.16
C PRO A 74 28.56 -2.03 -3.90
N ASP A 75 29.61 -1.41 -3.38
CA ASP A 75 29.55 -0.65 -2.12
C ASP A 75 29.18 0.83 -2.32
N THR A 76 29.26 1.34 -3.55
CA THR A 76 28.95 2.75 -3.86
C THR A 76 27.83 2.94 -4.88
N GLN A 77 27.50 1.90 -5.66
CA GLN A 77 26.41 1.92 -6.64
C GLN A 77 25.05 1.95 -5.93
N LEU A 78 24.33 3.05 -6.13
CA LEU A 78 22.94 3.24 -5.72
C LEU A 78 21.98 2.96 -6.89
N GLY A 79 20.68 2.83 -6.59
CA GLY A 79 19.65 2.70 -7.62
C GLY A 79 19.24 4.04 -8.24
N ASP A 80 18.53 3.98 -9.35
CA ASP A 80 18.03 5.18 -10.02
C ASP A 80 16.87 5.81 -9.22
N SER A 81 17.08 7.04 -8.75
CA SER A 81 16.10 7.83 -7.99
C SER A 81 15.41 8.90 -8.84
N SER A 82 15.63 8.90 -10.15
CA SER A 82 14.98 9.82 -11.07
C SER A 82 13.46 9.61 -11.13
N VAL A 83 12.73 10.63 -11.60
CA VAL A 83 11.27 10.56 -11.74
C VAL A 83 10.90 9.45 -12.73
N ARG A 84 10.22 8.43 -12.23
CA ARG A 84 9.79 7.28 -13.03
C ARG A 84 8.59 7.66 -13.90
N THR A 85 8.65 7.27 -15.17
CA THR A 85 7.49 7.40 -16.06
C THR A 85 6.50 6.29 -15.73
N ARG A 86 5.27 6.65 -15.35
CA ARG A 86 4.22 5.66 -15.05
C ARG A 86 3.91 4.83 -16.30
N ARG A 87 4.16 3.53 -16.23
CA ARG A 87 3.77 2.53 -17.23
C ARG A 87 2.95 1.46 -16.54
N THR A 88 1.74 1.22 -17.04
CA THR A 88 0.91 0.12 -16.57
C THR A 88 1.43 -1.17 -17.23
N PRO A 89 1.91 -2.16 -16.47
CA PRO A 89 2.34 -3.43 -17.04
C PRO A 89 1.14 -4.22 -17.54
N ASP A 90 1.33 -5.01 -18.59
CA ASP A 90 0.35 -6.00 -19.01
C ASP A 90 0.29 -7.12 -17.96
N ILE A 91 -0.92 -7.35 -17.43
CA ILE A 91 -1.16 -8.31 -16.35
C ILE A 91 -1.56 -9.66 -16.96
N ASN A 92 -0.87 -10.71 -16.53
CA ASN A 92 -1.22 -12.09 -16.84
C ASN A 92 -2.35 -12.56 -15.91
N CYS A 93 -3.59 -12.55 -16.40
CA CYS A 93 -4.76 -12.99 -15.63
C CYS A 93 -4.76 -14.49 -15.29
N ASP A 94 -3.96 -15.30 -15.98
CA ASP A 94 -3.84 -16.75 -15.75
C ASP A 94 -2.71 -17.09 -14.77
N ALA A 95 -2.04 -16.08 -14.21
CA ALA A 95 -0.94 -16.27 -13.25
C ALA A 95 -1.42 -16.92 -11.96
N SER A 96 -0.70 -17.97 -11.53
CA SER A 96 -0.91 -18.64 -10.24
C SER A 96 0.03 -18.14 -9.15
N SER A 97 1.08 -17.41 -9.52
CA SER A 97 2.05 -16.79 -8.61
C SER A 97 2.25 -15.31 -8.95
N ILE A 98 2.68 -14.50 -7.97
CA ILE A 98 2.95 -13.07 -8.19
C ILE A 98 4.11 -12.88 -9.18
N GLY A 99 5.11 -13.76 -9.13
CA GLY A 99 6.20 -13.84 -10.10
C GLY A 99 5.76 -14.00 -11.55
N ASP A 100 4.61 -14.65 -11.82
CA ASP A 100 4.11 -14.86 -13.18
C ASP A 100 3.12 -13.79 -13.64
N LEU A 101 2.83 -12.82 -12.77
CA LEU A 101 1.78 -11.84 -12.96
C LEU A 101 2.14 -10.77 -14.00
N ILE A 102 3.43 -10.47 -14.16
CA ILE A 102 3.94 -9.51 -15.14
C ILE A 102 5.20 -10.06 -15.83
N SER A 103 5.50 -9.53 -17.02
CA SER A 103 6.81 -9.77 -17.64
C SER A 103 7.90 -8.96 -16.95
N TRP A 104 9.01 -9.60 -16.58
CA TRP A 104 10.16 -8.94 -15.94
C TRP A 104 11.17 -8.33 -16.92
N SER A 105 10.98 -8.53 -18.22
CA SER A 105 11.96 -8.15 -19.24
C SER A 105 11.91 -6.66 -19.62
N GLU A 106 10.74 -6.02 -19.52
CA GLU A 106 10.53 -4.66 -20.03
C GLU A 106 9.66 -3.84 -19.09
N GLY A 107 9.98 -2.56 -18.96
CA GLY A 107 9.15 -1.61 -18.19
C GLY A 107 9.17 -1.80 -16.68
N VAL A 108 10.03 -2.69 -16.16
CA VAL A 108 10.24 -2.83 -14.72
C VAL A 108 11.19 -1.74 -14.24
N SER A 109 10.83 -1.10 -13.14
CA SER A 109 11.66 -0.12 -12.47
C SER A 109 12.01 -0.61 -11.07
N GLU A 110 13.19 -0.20 -10.60
CA GLU A 110 13.63 -0.51 -9.25
C GLU A 110 12.68 0.16 -8.24
N PRO A 111 12.24 -0.52 -7.18
CA PRO A 111 11.38 0.09 -6.17
C PRO A 111 12.12 1.22 -5.43
N PRO A 112 11.41 2.31 -5.07
CA PRO A 112 12.06 3.48 -4.48
C PRO A 112 12.70 3.16 -3.11
N LEU A 113 12.22 2.11 -2.43
CA LEU A 113 12.79 1.63 -1.18
C LEU A 113 14.25 1.16 -1.33
N THR A 114 14.60 0.55 -2.47
CA THR A 114 15.95 0.02 -2.68
C THR A 114 16.88 1.04 -3.34
N CYS A 115 16.36 2.07 -4.01
CA CYS A 115 17.18 3.07 -4.69
C CYS A 115 18.20 3.78 -3.79
N LEU A 116 17.89 3.93 -2.50
CA LEU A 116 18.77 4.56 -1.50
C LEU A 116 19.81 3.60 -0.89
N LEU A 117 19.74 2.30 -1.20
CA LEU A 117 20.64 1.28 -0.70
C LEU A 117 21.71 0.96 -1.73
N SER A 118 22.95 0.79 -1.30
CA SER A 118 24.02 0.25 -2.14
C SER A 118 23.71 -1.19 -2.58
N THR A 119 24.34 -1.65 -3.65
CA THR A 119 24.12 -3.00 -4.16
C THR A 119 24.50 -4.08 -3.14
N SER A 120 25.52 -3.84 -2.31
CA SER A 120 25.87 -4.72 -1.20
C SER A 120 24.82 -4.69 -0.08
N GLU A 121 24.26 -3.53 0.25
CA GLU A 121 23.16 -3.41 1.22
C GLU A 121 21.88 -4.11 0.73
N VAL A 122 21.52 -3.99 -0.54
CA VAL A 122 20.37 -4.72 -1.12
C VAL A 122 20.56 -6.23 -0.96
N LYS A 123 21.74 -6.75 -1.32
CA LYS A 123 22.07 -8.17 -1.13
C LYS A 123 21.98 -8.59 0.34
N ASN A 124 22.39 -7.71 1.26
CA ASN A 124 22.30 -7.97 2.69
C ASN A 124 20.85 -8.02 3.17
N VAL A 125 19.97 -7.12 2.72
CA VAL A 125 18.54 -7.14 3.04
C VAL A 125 17.87 -8.41 2.53
N ILE A 126 18.24 -8.88 1.35
CA ILE A 126 17.69 -10.11 0.77
C ILE A 126 18.17 -11.34 1.55
N LYS A 127 19.46 -11.38 1.89
CA LYS A 127 20.08 -12.47 2.66
C LYS A 127 19.61 -12.51 4.12
N THR A 128 19.41 -11.34 4.73
CA THR A 128 18.98 -11.17 6.11
C THR A 128 17.73 -10.29 6.09
N PRO A 129 16.57 -10.88 5.74
CA PRO A 129 15.32 -10.15 5.68
C PRO A 129 14.99 -9.54 7.03
N MET A 130 14.34 -8.38 7.00
CA MET A 130 13.80 -7.76 8.20
C MET A 130 12.76 -8.68 8.83
N GLU A 131 12.91 -8.95 10.12
CA GLU A 131 11.89 -9.68 10.88
C GLU A 131 10.67 -8.79 11.07
N VAL A 132 9.59 -9.10 10.35
CA VAL A 132 8.30 -8.43 10.52
C VAL A 132 7.51 -9.17 11.59
N LEU A 133 7.03 -8.45 12.60
CA LEU A 133 6.13 -9.01 13.59
C LEU A 133 4.88 -9.56 12.90
N ASN A 134 4.45 -10.77 13.28
CA ASN A 134 3.23 -11.36 12.77
C ASN A 134 2.02 -10.60 13.34
N TRP A 135 1.57 -9.59 12.62
CA TRP A 135 0.35 -8.87 12.93
C TRP A 135 -0.84 -9.66 12.38
N PRO A 136 -1.90 -9.91 13.19
CA PRO A 136 -3.10 -10.55 12.68
C PRO A 136 -3.73 -9.64 11.62
N CYS A 137 -3.55 -10.02 10.35
CA CYS A 137 -4.09 -9.33 9.19
C CYS A 137 -5.58 -9.64 8.96
N HIS A 138 -6.06 -10.78 9.45
CA HIS A 138 -7.46 -11.23 9.31
C HIS A 138 -8.29 -10.91 10.55
N THR A 139 -8.32 -9.65 10.96
CA THR A 139 -9.27 -9.23 12.01
C THR A 139 -10.64 -8.92 11.39
N GLN A 140 -11.70 -9.09 12.18
CA GLN A 140 -13.07 -8.73 11.76
C GLN A 140 -13.18 -7.27 11.29
N SER A 141 -12.38 -6.38 11.88
CA SER A 141 -12.29 -4.98 11.46
C SER A 141 -11.78 -4.85 10.02
N ILE A 142 -10.72 -5.59 9.66
CA ILE A 142 -10.18 -5.59 8.29
C ILE A 142 -11.20 -6.17 7.31
N GLU A 143 -11.86 -7.29 7.64
CA GLU A 143 -12.90 -7.87 6.79
C GLU A 143 -14.04 -6.87 6.52
N ARG A 144 -14.46 -6.14 7.56
CA ARG A 144 -15.50 -5.11 7.43
C ARG A 144 -15.03 -3.95 6.55
N VAL A 145 -13.79 -3.49 6.70
CA VAL A 145 -13.21 -2.42 5.88
C VAL A 145 -13.13 -2.85 4.41
N VAL A 146 -12.56 -4.02 4.13
CA VAL A 146 -12.47 -4.57 2.77
C VAL A 146 -13.86 -4.68 2.13
N LYS A 147 -14.86 -5.16 2.88
CA LYS A 147 -16.24 -5.21 2.40
C LYS A 147 -16.79 -3.82 2.06
N MET A 148 -16.67 -2.85 2.97
CA MET A 148 -17.17 -1.49 2.76
C MET A 148 -16.50 -0.81 1.56
N VAL A 149 -15.18 -0.96 1.42
CA VAL A 149 -14.43 -0.42 0.27
C VAL A 149 -14.87 -1.09 -1.02
N THR A 150 -15.05 -2.42 -1.02
CA THR A 150 -15.50 -3.15 -2.21
C THR A 150 -16.91 -2.73 -2.63
N GLU A 151 -17.85 -2.61 -1.69
CA GLU A 151 -19.21 -2.15 -1.95
C GLU A 151 -19.23 -0.72 -2.49
N ALA A 152 -18.43 0.18 -1.91
CA ALA A 152 -18.28 1.55 -2.38
C ALA A 152 -17.69 1.59 -3.80
N SER A 153 -16.59 0.89 -4.06
CA SER A 153 -15.95 0.84 -5.38
C SER A 153 -16.88 0.22 -6.43
N ALA A 154 -17.61 -0.85 -6.11
CA ALA A 154 -18.55 -1.49 -7.02
C ALA A 154 -19.73 -0.57 -7.42
N LYS A 155 -20.11 0.35 -6.52
CA LYS A 155 -21.10 1.38 -6.79
C LYS A 155 -20.63 2.41 -7.82
N TYR A 156 -19.32 2.64 -7.95
CA TYR A 156 -18.73 3.69 -8.79
C TYR A 156 -17.74 3.16 -9.84
N PHE A 157 -17.72 1.85 -10.09
CA PHE A 157 -16.70 1.23 -10.95
C PHE A 157 -16.77 1.69 -12.42
N SER A 158 -17.97 1.95 -12.97
CA SER A 158 -18.13 2.42 -14.35
C SER A 158 -18.38 3.92 -14.44
N GLN A 159 -18.07 4.51 -15.59
CA GLN A 159 -18.31 5.93 -15.84
C GLN A 159 -19.80 6.30 -15.69
N GLU A 160 -20.70 5.47 -16.22
CA GLU A 160 -22.16 5.68 -16.10
C GLU A 160 -22.64 5.65 -14.64
N LYS A 161 -22.10 4.72 -13.83
CA LYS A 161 -22.44 4.62 -12.42
C LYS A 161 -21.91 5.81 -11.62
N ARG A 162 -20.72 6.32 -11.97
CA ARG A 162 -20.16 7.57 -11.39
C ARG A 162 -21.04 8.76 -11.70
N ASP A 163 -21.35 8.99 -12.97
CA ASP A 163 -22.20 10.08 -13.42
C ASP A 163 -23.59 10.02 -12.77
N GLY A 164 -24.22 8.83 -12.76
CA GLY A 164 -25.49 8.61 -12.09
C GLY A 164 -25.44 8.92 -10.59
N GLY A 165 -24.37 8.50 -9.91
CA GLY A 165 -24.16 8.79 -8.49
C GLY A 165 -24.00 10.28 -8.19
N ILE A 166 -23.24 11.00 -9.01
CA ILE A 166 -23.03 12.46 -8.88
C ILE A 166 -24.37 13.18 -9.07
N ARG A 167 -25.11 12.87 -10.14
CA ARG A 167 -26.41 13.48 -10.42
C ARG A 167 -27.41 13.25 -9.29
N VAL A 168 -27.49 12.04 -8.75
CA VAL A 168 -28.37 11.72 -7.61
C VAL A 168 -28.00 12.56 -6.38
N GLN A 169 -26.69 12.72 -6.11
CA GLN A 169 -26.20 13.50 -4.98
C GLN A 169 -26.44 15.01 -5.17
N GLU A 170 -26.26 15.55 -6.36
CA GLU A 170 -26.61 16.93 -6.70
C GLU A 170 -28.11 17.18 -6.50
N THR A 171 -28.95 16.25 -6.95
CA THR A 171 -30.41 16.37 -6.82
C THR A 171 -30.83 16.30 -5.35
N SER A 172 -30.18 15.46 -4.53
CA SER A 172 -30.48 15.36 -3.09
C SER A 172 -30.03 16.59 -2.30
N ARG A 173 -28.97 17.27 -2.75
CA ARG A 173 -28.42 18.49 -2.13
C ARG A 173 -29.13 19.75 -2.60
N ARG A 174 -29.90 19.67 -3.68
CA ARG A 174 -30.72 20.79 -4.15
C ARG A 174 -31.83 21.03 -3.12
N PRO A 175 -31.95 22.25 -2.54
CA PRO A 175 -33.02 22.55 -1.60
C PRO A 175 -34.37 22.33 -2.29
N ALA A 176 -35.33 21.75 -1.56
CA ALA A 176 -36.71 21.70 -2.02
C ALA A 176 -37.17 23.15 -2.25
N GLY A 177 -37.51 23.49 -3.50
CA GLY A 177 -37.94 24.84 -3.85
C GLY A 177 -39.18 25.26 -3.06
N ASP A 178 -39.19 26.52 -2.62
CA ASP A 178 -40.38 27.30 -2.26
C ASP A 178 -41.36 27.41 -3.46
#